data_AF-A0A0P8YAM0-F1
#
_entry.id   AF-A0A0P8YAM0-F1
#
_cell.length_a   1.000
_cell.length_b   1.000
_cell.length_c   1.000
_cell.angle_alpha   90.00
_cell.angle_beta   90.00
_cell.angle_gamma   90.00
#
_symmetry.space_group_name_H-M   'P 1'
#
loop_
_entity.id
_entity.type
_entity.pdbx_description
1 polymer ?
#
loop_
_entity_poly.entity_id
_entity_poly.type
_entity_poly.pdbx_seq_one_letter_code
_entity_poly.pdbx_strand_id
1 'polypeptide(L)'
;MTTTVFLFIMAAALLHASWNAIIKIGGNKMSGMAIMTLLQGGIGIAVVATRPLPNGEVWFWLLGSGLFHSAYKIFLAYAYDQGDLSRVYPIARGAAPMVVMGVGALFLSDVISGREYIGIAVLGFGILTMAQGVFSSGESRRLVPLALGSAMATAGYSLVDGLGARVMG
;
A
#
# COMPACT_ATOMS: atom_id res chain seq x y z
N MET A 1 17.68 -16.52 -0.41
CA MET A 1 16.42 -16.54 -1.18
C MET A 1 16.59 -17.49 -2.35
N THR A 2 15.59 -18.30 -2.69
CA THR A 2 15.66 -19.19 -3.86
C THR A 2 15.42 -18.41 -5.15
N THR A 3 15.94 -18.89 -6.29
CA THR A 3 15.75 -18.25 -7.60
C THR A 3 14.27 -18.08 -7.95
N THR A 4 13.44 -19.07 -7.60
CA THR A 4 11.98 -19.02 -7.80
C THR A 4 11.33 -17.86 -7.04
N VAL A 5 11.68 -17.67 -5.77
CA VAL A 5 11.16 -16.56 -4.96
C VAL A 5 11.61 -15.22 -5.55
N PHE A 6 12.86 -15.13 -6.01
CA PHE A 6 13.35 -13.93 -6.69
C PHE A 6 12.54 -13.60 -7.95
N LEU A 7 12.28 -14.59 -8.81
CA LEU A 7 11.49 -14.39 -10.02
C LEU A 7 10.05 -13.95 -9.71
N PHE A 8 9.42 -14.51 -8.68
CA PHE A 8 8.08 -14.06 -8.25
C PHE A 8 8.09 -12.62 -7.75
N ILE A 9 9.12 -12.20 -7.02
CA ILE A 9 9.25 -10.80 -6.56
C ILE A 9 9.43 -9.86 -7.75
N MET A 10 10.24 -10.23 -8.74
CA MET A 10 10.42 -9.43 -9.96
C MET A 10 9.14 -9.34 -10.78
N ALA A 11 8.42 -10.45 -10.94
CA ALA A 11 7.12 -10.45 -11.61
C ALA A 11 6.10 -9.58 -10.87
N ALA A 12 6.04 -9.66 -9.54
CA ALA A 12 5.18 -8.82 -8.71
C ALA A 12 5.53 -7.33 -8.87
N ALA A 13 6.82 -6.97 -8.90
CA ALA A 13 7.27 -5.61 -9.12
C ALA A 13 6.88 -5.07 -10.50
N LEU A 14 7.05 -5.89 -11.55
CA LEU A 14 6.64 -5.54 -12.92
C LEU A 14 5.13 -5.33 -13.02
N LEU A 15 4.34 -6.26 -12.49
CA LEU A 15 2.88 -6.12 -12.42
C LEU A 15 2.50 -4.84 -11.66
N HIS A 16 3.18 -4.56 -10.54
CA HIS A 16 2.94 -3.37 -9.73
C HIS A 16 3.18 -2.07 -10.52
N ALA A 17 4.30 -1.98 -11.22
CA ALA A 17 4.62 -0.83 -12.06
C ALA A 17 3.59 -0.67 -13.20
N SER A 18 3.18 -1.79 -13.80
CA SER A 18 2.30 -1.81 -14.97
C SER A 18 0.88 -1.30 -14.64
N TRP A 19 0.26 -1.77 -13.55
CA TRP A 19 -1.09 -1.29 -13.20
C TRP A 19 -1.08 0.19 -12.81
N ASN A 20 -0.05 0.68 -12.12
CA ASN A 20 0.08 2.11 -11.81
C ASN A 20 0.23 2.95 -13.09
N ALA A 21 0.97 2.46 -14.09
CA ALA A 21 1.09 3.12 -15.39
C ALA A 21 -0.26 3.17 -16.14
N ILE A 22 -1.03 2.07 -16.13
CA ILE A 22 -2.35 2.01 -16.75
C ILE A 22 -3.31 3.02 -16.11
N ILE A 23 -3.33 3.11 -14.78
CA ILE A 23 -4.19 4.08 -14.07
C ILE A 23 -3.76 5.52 -14.34
N LYS A 24 -2.46 5.77 -14.48
CA LYS A 24 -1.94 7.10 -14.83
C LYS A 24 -2.39 7.57 -16.22
N ILE A 25 -2.41 6.66 -17.19
CA ILE A 25 -2.73 6.98 -18.60
C ILE A 25 -4.25 6.95 -18.85
N GLY A 26 -5.00 6.22 -18.01
CA GLY A 26 -6.46 6.16 -18.09
C GLY A 26 -7.14 7.48 -17.72
N GLY A 27 -8.32 7.73 -18.29
CA GLY A 27 -9.07 8.97 -18.06
C GLY A 27 -9.60 9.12 -16.62
N ASN A 28 -10.51 8.23 -16.20
CA ASN A 28 -11.07 8.26 -14.85
C ASN A 28 -10.33 7.31 -13.92
N LYS A 29 -9.53 7.88 -13.00
CA LYS A 29 -8.70 7.15 -12.03
C LYS A 29 -9.54 6.29 -11.08
N MET A 30 -10.69 6.79 -10.63
CA MET A 30 -11.59 6.06 -9.73
C MET A 30 -12.17 4.84 -10.43
N SER A 31 -12.64 4.98 -11.67
CA SER A 31 -13.14 3.85 -12.46
C SER A 31 -12.04 2.83 -12.75
N GLY A 32 -10.82 3.28 -13.08
CA GLY A 32 -9.66 2.40 -13.25
C GLY A 32 -9.33 1.60 -11.99
N MET A 33 -9.30 2.26 -10.83
CA MET A 33 -9.10 1.61 -9.53
C MET A 33 -10.21 0.60 -9.19
N ALA A 34 -11.46 0.91 -9.53
CA ALA A 34 -12.61 0.04 -9.30
C ALA A 34 -12.53 -1.23 -10.16
N ILE A 35 -12.27 -1.09 -11.47
CA ILE A 35 -12.12 -2.23 -12.39
C ILE A 35 -10.99 -3.15 -11.93
N MET A 36 -9.82 -2.58 -11.58
CA MET A 36 -8.69 -3.36 -11.07
C MET A 36 -9.04 -4.11 -9.79
N THR A 37 -9.79 -3.47 -8.89
CA THR A 37 -10.26 -4.10 -7.65
C THR A 37 -11.20 -5.26 -7.91
N LEU A 38 -12.13 -5.12 -8.85
CA LEU A 38 -13.07 -6.18 -9.21
C LEU A 38 -12.35 -7.38 -9.85
N LEU A 39 -11.38 -7.12 -10.74
CA LEU A 39 -10.57 -8.18 -11.36
C LEU A 39 -9.75 -8.94 -10.30
N GLN A 40 -9.09 -8.22 -9.40
CA GLN A 40 -8.36 -8.83 -8.28
C GLN A 40 -9.27 -9.64 -7.37
N GLY A 41 -10.47 -9.11 -7.05
CA GLY A 41 -11.48 -9.81 -6.27
C GLY A 41 -11.96 -11.10 -6.96
N GLY A 42 -12.21 -11.05 -8.27
CA GLY A 42 -12.59 -12.22 -9.06
C GLY A 42 -11.52 -13.32 -9.07
N ILE A 43 -10.24 -12.94 -9.25
CA ILE A 43 -9.11 -13.88 -9.13
C ILE A 43 -9.05 -14.47 -7.72
N GLY A 44 -9.23 -13.63 -6.69
CA GLY A 44 -9.26 -14.07 -5.29
C GLY A 44 -10.37 -15.09 -5.02
N ILE A 45 -11.59 -14.86 -5.52
CA ILE A 45 -12.72 -15.79 -5.40
C ILE A 45 -12.40 -17.12 -6.09
N ALA A 46 -11.83 -17.09 -7.30
CA ALA A 46 -11.45 -18.31 -8.02
C ALA A 46 -10.42 -19.15 -7.24
N VAL A 47 -9.45 -18.49 -6.59
CA VAL A 47 -8.47 -19.17 -5.73
C VAL A 47 -9.14 -19.74 -4.48
N VAL A 48 -9.95 -18.94 -3.78
CA VAL A 48 -10.64 -19.36 -2.54
C VAL A 48 -11.60 -20.53 -2.80
N ALA A 49 -12.25 -20.59 -3.96
CA ALA A 49 -13.13 -21.70 -4.33
C ALA A 49 -12.42 -23.07 -4.36
N THR A 50 -11.08 -23.08 -4.43
CA THR A 50 -10.26 -24.32 -4.43
C THR A 50 -9.65 -24.65 -3.06
N ARG A 51 -9.92 -23.84 -2.03
CA ARG A 51 -9.31 -23.94 -0.70
C ARG A 51 -10.37 -24.09 0.39
N PRO A 52 -10.05 -24.75 1.52
CA PRO A 52 -10.94 -24.78 2.66
C PRO A 52 -11.20 -23.36 3.18
N LEU A 53 -12.42 -23.13 3.69
CA LEU A 53 -12.76 -21.84 4.29
C LEU A 53 -11.92 -21.57 5.54
N PRO A 54 -11.58 -20.30 5.82
CA PRO A 54 -10.82 -19.94 7.01
C PRO A 54 -11.59 -20.25 8.30
N ASN A 55 -10.85 -20.67 9.34
CA ASN A 55 -11.37 -20.80 10.70
C ASN A 55 -11.77 -19.43 11.29
N GLY A 56 -12.62 -19.44 12.32
CA GLY A 56 -13.30 -18.25 12.87
C GLY A 56 -12.42 -17.02 13.13
N GLU A 57 -11.24 -17.20 13.73
CA GLU A 57 -10.35 -16.07 14.07
C GLU A 57 -9.74 -15.38 12.84
N VAL A 58 -9.58 -16.11 11.73
CA VAL A 58 -9.00 -15.57 10.49
C VAL A 58 -9.94 -14.56 9.84
N TRP A 59 -11.26 -14.69 10.06
CA TRP A 59 -12.24 -13.74 9.55
C TRP A 59 -12.05 -12.33 10.10
N PHE A 60 -11.61 -12.21 11.36
CA PHE A 60 -11.29 -10.90 11.94
C PHE A 60 -10.17 -10.20 11.18
N TRP A 61 -9.08 -10.93 10.88
CA TRP A 61 -7.96 -10.42 10.10
C TRP A 61 -8.36 -10.11 8.65
N LEU A 62 -9.16 -10.96 8.01
CA LEU A 62 -9.67 -10.73 6.65
C LEU A 62 -10.55 -9.50 6.55
N LEU A 63 -11.49 -9.31 7.49
CA LEU A 63 -12.36 -8.14 7.51
C LEU A 63 -11.56 -6.86 7.79
N GLY A 64 -10.60 -6.91 8.72
CA GLY A 64 -9.67 -5.81 8.97
C GLY A 64 -8.87 -5.44 7.73
N SER A 65 -8.34 -6.44 7.01
CA SER A 65 -7.59 -6.25 5.78
C SER A 65 -8.46 -5.60 4.70
N GLY A 66 -9.67 -6.11 4.49
CA GLY A 66 -10.62 -5.55 3.54
C GLY A 66 -11.00 -4.11 3.85
N LEU A 67 -11.18 -3.76 5.13
CA LEU A 67 -11.46 -2.39 5.56
C LEU A 67 -10.29 -1.45 5.26
N PHE A 68 -9.06 -1.83 5.63
CA PHE A 68 -7.88 -1.02 5.35
C PHE A 68 -7.61 -0.90 3.85
N HIS A 69 -7.78 -1.98 3.07
CA HIS A 69 -7.67 -1.92 1.61
C HIS A 69 -8.70 -0.97 0.99
N SER A 70 -9.93 -0.98 1.49
CA SER A 70 -10.99 -0.09 1.03
C SER A 70 -10.67 1.38 1.34
N ALA A 71 -10.27 1.66 2.59
CA ALA A 71 -9.85 2.99 3.01
C ALA A 71 -8.66 3.51 2.18
N TYR A 72 -7.64 2.66 1.97
CA TYR A 72 -6.47 2.97 1.14
C TYR A 72 -6.89 3.44 -0.26
N LYS A 73 -7.77 2.68 -0.93
CA LYS A 73 -8.23 2.98 -2.30
C LYS A 73 -9.01 4.28 -2.37
N ILE A 74 -9.91 4.51 -1.40
CA ILE A 74 -10.72 5.72 -1.33
C ILE A 74 -9.84 6.95 -1.11
N PHE A 75 -8.97 6.93 -0.09
CA PHE A 75 -8.05 8.03 0.19
C PHE A 75 -7.13 8.32 -0.98
N LEU A 76 -6.60 7.27 -1.64
CA LEU A 76 -5.72 7.43 -2.78
C LEU A 76 -6.43 8.07 -3.98
N ALA A 77 -7.65 7.61 -4.28
CA ALA A 77 -8.45 8.18 -5.37
C ALA A 77 -8.72 9.67 -5.15
N TYR A 78 -9.17 10.05 -3.94
CA TYR A 78 -9.38 11.46 -3.61
C TYR A 78 -8.09 12.26 -3.61
N ALA A 79 -6.95 11.70 -3.18
CA ALA A 79 -5.68 12.39 -3.23
C ALA A 79 -5.28 12.71 -4.68
N TYR A 80 -5.50 11.76 -5.61
CA TYR A 80 -5.23 11.96 -7.04
C TYR A 80 -6.16 12.94 -7.75
N ASP A 81 -7.33 13.24 -7.19
CA ASP A 81 -8.20 14.31 -7.70
C ASP A 81 -7.74 15.69 -7.22
N GLN A 82 -6.93 15.76 -6.17
CA GLN A 82 -6.49 17.01 -5.53
C GLN A 82 -5.07 17.45 -5.92
N GLY A 83 -4.29 16.56 -6.56
CA GLY A 83 -2.92 16.86 -6.98
C GLY A 83 -2.36 15.88 -8.01
N ASP A 84 -1.20 16.20 -8.56
CA ASP A 84 -0.53 15.37 -9.55
C ASP A 84 -0.07 14.03 -8.94
N LEU A 85 -0.14 12.98 -9.76
CA LEU A 85 0.32 11.63 -9.44
C LEU A 85 1.78 11.64 -8.96
N SER A 86 2.61 12.48 -9.59
CA SER A 86 4.04 12.61 -9.28
C SER A 86 4.32 13.01 -7.82
N ARG A 87 3.35 13.61 -7.13
CA ARG A 87 3.47 14.05 -5.73
C ARG A 87 2.67 13.20 -4.76
N VAL A 88 1.42 12.90 -5.12
CA VAL A 88 0.54 12.07 -4.29
C VAL A 88 1.14 10.69 -4.11
N TYR A 89 1.71 10.10 -5.17
CA TYR A 89 2.22 8.74 -5.15
C TYR A 89 3.42 8.56 -4.20
N PRO A 90 4.50 9.38 -4.25
CA PRO A 90 5.58 9.29 -3.26
C PRO A 90 5.13 9.47 -1.81
N ILE A 91 4.20 10.40 -1.54
CA ILE A 91 3.70 10.61 -0.17
C ILE A 91 2.90 9.38 0.30
N ALA A 92 1.92 8.94 -0.49
CA ALA A 92 1.04 7.83 -0.12
C ALA A 92 1.79 6.49 0.00
N ARG A 93 2.74 6.22 -0.91
CA ARG A 93 3.49 4.95 -0.91
C ARG A 93 4.75 4.97 -0.07
N GLY A 94 5.43 6.11 0.03
CA GLY A 94 6.67 6.22 0.79
C GLY A 94 6.43 6.32 2.30
N ALA A 95 5.38 7.00 2.74
CA ALA A 95 5.08 7.11 4.17
C ALA A 95 4.60 5.79 4.78
N ALA A 96 4.00 4.89 4.00
CA ALA A 96 3.48 3.63 4.49
C ALA A 96 4.56 2.71 5.11
N PRO A 97 5.69 2.40 4.44
CA PRO A 97 6.80 1.67 5.05
C PRO A 97 7.34 2.31 6.33
N MET A 98 7.39 3.66 6.41
CA MET A 98 7.83 4.35 7.62
C MET A 98 6.86 4.11 8.79
N VAL A 99 5.55 4.13 8.53
CA VAL A 99 4.53 3.81 9.53
C VAL A 99 4.62 2.35 9.95
N VAL A 100 4.74 1.41 9.01
CA VAL A 100 4.89 -0.02 9.32
C VAL A 100 6.12 -0.26 10.20
N MET A 101 7.25 0.36 9.88
CA MET A 101 8.48 0.26 10.67
C MET A 101 8.34 0.89 12.06
N GLY A 102 7.72 2.07 12.16
CA GLY A 102 7.48 2.72 13.45
C GLY A 102 6.57 1.90 14.35
N VAL A 103 5.49 1.34 13.80
CA VAL A 103 4.60 0.43 14.53
C VAL A 103 5.34 -0.88 14.87
N GLY A 104 6.13 -1.40 13.94
CA GLY A 104 7.00 -2.56 14.14
C GLY A 104 7.94 -2.38 15.33
N ALA A 105 8.66 -1.26 15.36
CA ALA A 105 9.62 -0.94 16.42
C ALA A 105 8.96 -0.79 17.81
N LEU A 106 7.74 -0.26 17.85
CA LEU A 106 7.03 0.04 19.11
C LEU A 106 6.21 -1.14 19.65
N PHE A 107 5.66 -1.96 18.76
CA PHE A 107 4.65 -2.96 19.11
C PHE A 107 5.00 -4.39 18.70
N LEU A 108 5.95 -4.60 17.78
CA LEU A 108 6.42 -5.95 17.43
C LEU A 108 7.77 -6.22 18.10
N SER A 109 8.01 -7.48 18.46
CA SER A 109 9.29 -7.92 19.07
C SER A 109 10.41 -8.13 18.04
N ASP A 110 10.19 -7.72 16.79
CA ASP A 110 11.14 -7.90 15.70
C ASP A 110 12.30 -6.89 15.87
N VAL A 111 13.54 -7.39 15.92
CA VAL A 111 14.74 -6.55 16.13
C VAL A 111 15.08 -5.81 14.84
N ILE A 112 14.89 -4.49 14.84
CA ILE A 112 15.31 -3.63 13.72
C ILE A 112 16.81 -3.33 13.85
N SER A 113 17.56 -3.71 12.82
CA SER A 113 18.98 -3.45 12.70
C SER A 113 19.29 -1.97 12.42
N GLY A 114 20.48 -1.51 12.82
CA GLY A 114 20.94 -0.13 12.53
C GLY A 114 20.93 0.25 11.05
N ARG A 115 21.08 -0.73 10.14
CA ARG A 115 21.06 -0.50 8.69
C ARG A 115 19.65 -0.20 8.16
N GLU A 116 18.64 -0.80 8.75
CA GLU A 116 17.24 -0.57 8.39
C GLU A 116 16.81 0.86 8.73
N TYR A 117 17.26 1.41 9.87
CA TYR A 117 17.05 2.81 10.21
C TYR A 117 17.64 3.79 9.19
N ILE A 118 18.83 3.49 8.64
CA ILE A 118 19.42 4.29 7.56
C ILE A 118 18.53 4.24 6.31
N GLY A 119 18.02 3.07 5.95
CA GLY A 119 17.05 2.92 4.86
C GLY A 119 15.79 3.78 5.06
N ILE A 120 15.26 3.84 6.29
CA ILE A 120 14.13 4.73 6.64
C ILE A 120 14.50 6.19 6.42
N ALA A 121 15.66 6.63 6.93
CA ALA A 121 16.09 8.01 6.83
C ALA A 121 16.21 8.43 5.35
N VAL A 122 16.76 7.56 4.51
CA VAL A 122 16.87 7.78 3.05
C VAL A 122 15.49 7.84 2.39
N LEU A 123 14.58 6.92 2.73
CA LEU A 123 13.19 6.94 2.23
C LEU A 123 12.47 8.23 2.64
N GLY A 124 12.54 8.58 3.93
CA GLY A 124 11.94 9.79 4.48
C GLY A 124 12.47 11.05 3.79
N PHE A 125 13.79 11.13 3.58
CA PHE A 125 14.40 12.24 2.85
C PHE A 125 13.92 12.32 1.40
N GLY A 126 13.85 11.19 0.68
CA GLY A 126 13.32 11.13 -0.68
C GLY A 126 11.85 11.57 -0.79
N ILE A 127 11.02 11.23 0.20
CA ILE A 127 9.62 11.66 0.25
C ILE A 127 9.52 13.15 0.53
N LEU A 128 10.32 13.68 1.47
CA LEU A 128 10.34 15.10 1.80
C LEU A 128 10.74 15.96 0.59
N THR A 129 11.75 15.56 -0.18
CA THR A 129 12.16 16.29 -1.39
C THR A 129 11.07 16.25 -2.47
N MET A 130 10.38 15.12 -2.64
CA MET A 130 9.23 15.02 -3.55
C MET A 130 8.03 15.86 -3.08
N ALA A 131 7.79 15.94 -1.76
CA ALA A 131 6.70 16.70 -1.17
C ALA A 131 6.90 18.22 -1.26
N GLN A 132 8.14 18.72 -1.41
CA GLN A 132 8.41 20.17 -1.59
C GLN A 132 7.65 20.77 -2.78
N GLY A 133 7.42 19.98 -3.83
CA GLY A 133 6.64 20.40 -5.00
C GLY A 133 5.20 20.81 -4.67
N VAL A 134 4.61 20.28 -3.59
CA VAL A 134 3.25 20.64 -3.12
C VAL A 134 3.18 22.10 -2.69
N PHE A 135 4.25 22.63 -2.12
CA PHE A 135 4.31 24.01 -1.61
C PHE A 135 4.61 25.04 -2.70
N SER A 136 5.06 24.61 -3.88
CA SER A 136 5.53 25.47 -4.97
C SER A 136 4.54 25.60 -6.14
N SER A 137 3.51 24.76 -6.22
CA SER A 137 2.77 24.50 -7.47
C SER A 137 1.32 24.99 -7.53
N GLY A 138 0.81 25.61 -6.46
CA GLY A 138 -0.60 26.01 -6.38
C GLY A 138 -1.58 24.85 -6.23
N GLU A 139 -1.10 23.64 -5.93
CA GLU A 139 -1.96 22.48 -5.68
C GLU A 139 -2.75 22.57 -4.38
N SER A 140 -3.87 21.84 -4.34
CA SER A 140 -4.73 21.77 -3.17
C SER A 140 -4.01 21.12 -2.00
N ARG A 141 -3.80 21.87 -0.92
CA ARG A 141 -3.21 21.36 0.33
C ARG A 141 -3.99 20.18 0.94
N ARG A 142 -5.23 19.97 0.49
CA ARG A 142 -6.06 18.81 0.87
C ARG A 142 -5.48 17.48 0.37
N LEU A 143 -4.57 17.49 -0.61
CA LEU A 143 -3.90 16.27 -1.07
C LEU A 143 -3.05 15.62 0.02
N VAL A 144 -2.42 16.40 0.91
CA VAL A 144 -1.49 15.89 1.93
C VAL A 144 -2.19 14.99 2.94
N PRO A 145 -3.27 15.43 3.65
CA PRO A 145 -3.96 14.55 4.60
C PRO A 145 -4.58 13.33 3.90
N LEU A 146 -5.03 13.45 2.65
CA LEU A 146 -5.56 12.30 1.89
C LEU A 146 -4.45 11.29 1.54
N ALA A 147 -3.29 11.76 1.07
CA ALA A 147 -2.15 10.90 0.79
C ALA A 147 -1.62 10.22 2.06
N LEU A 148 -1.56 10.94 3.18
CA LEU A 148 -1.19 10.37 4.48
C LEU A 148 -2.24 9.36 4.99
N GLY A 149 -3.53 9.64 4.81
CA GLY A 149 -4.60 8.68 5.11
C GLY A 149 -4.46 7.39 4.30
N SER A 150 -4.10 7.51 3.02
CA SER A 150 -3.79 6.36 2.16
C SER A 150 -2.56 5.60 2.66
N ALA A 151 -1.51 6.31 3.11
CA ALA A 151 -0.31 5.69 3.69
C ALA A 151 -0.61 4.93 4.98
N MET A 152 -1.41 5.51 5.89
CA MET A 152 -1.82 4.85 7.13
C MET A 152 -2.65 3.60 6.86
N ALA A 153 -3.61 3.69 5.93
CA ALA A 153 -4.39 2.53 5.53
C ALA A 153 -3.53 1.44 4.87
N THR A 154 -2.51 1.86 4.11
CA THR A 154 -1.53 0.95 3.50
C THR A 154 -0.72 0.20 4.55
N ALA A 155 -0.25 0.92 5.57
CA ALA A 155 0.43 0.31 6.70
C ALA A 155 -0.49 -0.62 7.49
N GLY A 156 -1.75 -0.22 7.69
CA GLY A 156 -2.78 -1.00 8.38
C GLY A 156 -3.02 -2.35 7.72
N TYR A 157 -3.31 -2.39 6.40
CA TYR A 157 -3.49 -3.68 5.72
C TYR A 157 -2.20 -4.50 5.73
N SER A 158 -1.02 -3.87 5.58
CA SER A 158 0.26 -4.60 5.55
C SER A 158 0.55 -5.30 6.87
N LEU A 159 0.25 -4.64 8.00
CA LEU A 159 0.41 -5.20 9.35
C LEU A 159 -0.64 -6.29 9.62
N VAL A 160 -1.91 -6.03 9.29
CA VAL A 160 -3.02 -6.98 9.46
C VAL A 160 -2.79 -8.24 8.63
N ASP A 161 -2.37 -8.10 7.37
CA ASP A 161 -2.04 -9.22 6.49
C ASP A 161 -0.84 -10.01 7.02
N GLY A 162 0.22 -9.31 7.45
CA GLY A 162 1.42 -9.93 8.00
C GLY A 162 1.15 -10.71 9.30
N LEU A 163 0.38 -10.13 10.22
CA LEU A 163 0.00 -10.78 11.48
C LEU A 163 -0.99 -11.93 11.23
N GLY A 164 -1.99 -11.72 10.38
CA GLY A 164 -2.96 -12.75 10.01
C GLY A 164 -2.32 -13.96 9.33
N ALA A 165 -1.31 -13.73 8.48
CA ALA A 165 -0.52 -14.82 7.88
C ALA A 165 0.24 -15.62 8.96
N ARG A 166 0.89 -14.95 9.93
CA ARG A 166 1.61 -15.62 11.04
C ARG A 166 0.67 -16.49 11.90
N VAL A 167 -0.59 -16.11 12.06
CA VAL A 167 -1.60 -16.89 12.79
C VAL A 167 -2.02 -18.15 12.02
N MET A 168 -2.00 -18.12 10.68
CA MET A 168 -2.38 -19.27 9.84
C MET A 168 -1.25 -20.29 9.61
N GLY A 169 0.01 -19.94 9.87
CA GLY A 169 1.19 -20.79 9.61
C GLY A 169 1.81 -20.54 8.24
#